data_AF-A0A9K3GZM5-F1
#
_entry.id   AF-A0A9K3GZM5-F1
#
_cell.length_a   1.000
_cell.length_b   1.000
_cell.length_c   1.000
_cell.angle_alpha   90.00
_cell.angle_beta   90.00
_cell.angle_gamma   90.00
#
_symmetry.space_group_name_H-M   'P 1'
#
loop_
_entity.id
_entity.type
_entity.pdbx_description
1 polymer ?
#
loop_
_entity_poly.entity_id
_entity_poly.type
_entity_poly.pdbx_seq_one_letter_code
_entity_poly.pdbx_strand_id
1 'polypeptide(L)'
;MQGDDVSNDPSACREILGGLGTPFEVERARAAPRELRINQLSSMLVGTSIVANAILEDYKVLGRREEEAARLRAEAEELVKAAREGAEQLERDRAAFEKQKQTSEWAANAQLKQVRTLAKLLSDKRKNWNEKFSNERKKWNESWAKQNDNLFRARQELTNAKAANAALVKEKAAAEAVAVKAQQAEAGAVKALEEAKEAGARAAKAVEEAKERESRSSKALEEANTERTRLDKVIASLQAEIQTREVAVTYLTARMTAPEERANVAVEARDALTYSFQQLEADREWMRSQGIPYIVQAIMDALETATGLDLVTEGRLNAAVASFYDTSLSCVEKLDECLEAADYVDRLRML
;
A
#
# COMPACT_ATOMS: atom_id res chain seq x y z
N MET A 1 58.52 -96.78 121.04
CA MET A 1 59.04 -97.72 122.05
C MET A 1 60.48 -97.99 121.70
N GLN A 2 61.40 -97.26 122.33
CA GLN A 2 62.84 -97.45 122.21
C GLN A 2 63.20 -98.37 123.37
N GLY A 3 63.45 -99.64 123.06
CA GLY A 3 64.04 -100.59 123.99
C GLY A 3 65.52 -100.24 124.16
N ASP A 4 65.99 -100.36 125.39
CA ASP A 4 67.36 -100.11 125.80
C ASP A 4 68.33 -100.97 124.98
N ASP A 5 68.99 -100.32 124.04
CA ASP A 5 70.02 -100.91 123.18
C ASP A 5 71.33 -100.92 123.96
N VAL A 6 71.84 -102.11 124.21
CA VAL A 6 73.05 -102.45 124.99
C VAL A 6 74.34 -101.90 124.33
N SER A 7 74.24 -101.04 123.30
CA SER A 7 75.36 -100.54 122.51
C SER A 7 76.10 -99.33 123.09
N ASN A 8 75.65 -98.76 124.22
CA ASN A 8 76.25 -97.57 124.83
C ASN A 8 77.19 -97.82 126.01
N ASP A 9 77.56 -99.07 126.29
CA ASP A 9 78.68 -99.38 127.19
C ASP A 9 79.95 -99.74 126.40
N PRO A 10 80.81 -98.77 126.05
CA PRO A 10 82.06 -99.01 125.33
C PRO A 10 83.12 -99.74 126.15
N SER A 11 82.86 -100.08 127.43
CA SER A 11 83.73 -100.93 128.24
C SER A 11 83.50 -102.42 127.97
N ALA A 12 82.27 -102.85 127.68
CA ALA A 12 81.93 -104.23 127.31
C ALA A 12 82.52 -104.65 125.95
N CYS A 13 82.65 -103.72 124.99
CA CYS A 13 83.33 -103.98 123.72
C CYS A 13 84.87 -104.04 123.85
N ARG A 14 85.45 -103.47 124.90
CA ARG A 14 86.90 -103.44 125.11
C ARG A 14 87.42 -104.75 125.71
N GLU A 15 86.60 -105.45 126.47
CA GLU A 15 86.94 -106.76 127.07
C GLU A 15 86.83 -107.92 126.06
N ILE A 16 85.94 -107.83 125.07
CA ILE A 16 85.80 -108.83 123.98
C ILE A 16 86.86 -108.63 122.88
N LEU A 17 87.35 -107.39 122.68
CA LEU A 17 88.35 -107.08 121.65
C LEU A 17 89.79 -107.00 122.19
N GLY A 18 90.02 -107.24 123.48
CA GLY A 18 91.36 -107.28 124.10
C GLY A 18 92.26 -108.44 123.64
N GLY A 19 91.74 -109.36 122.83
CA GLY A 19 92.46 -110.56 122.35
C GLY A 19 93.01 -110.47 120.92
N LEU A 20 92.88 -109.35 120.20
CA LEU A 20 93.20 -109.28 118.76
C LEU A 20 94.27 -108.23 118.43
N GLY A 21 95.52 -108.69 118.36
CA GLY A 21 96.55 -108.19 117.42
C GLY A 21 96.99 -106.73 117.51
N THR A 22 98.24 -106.44 117.15
CA THR A 22 98.75 -105.06 117.20
C THR A 22 98.04 -104.12 116.20
N PRO A 23 97.98 -102.79 116.45
CA PRO A 23 97.26 -101.80 115.64
C PRO A 23 97.51 -101.81 114.13
N PHE A 24 98.64 -102.38 113.70
CA PHE A 24 99.05 -102.48 112.30
C PHE A 24 98.14 -103.39 111.44
N GLU A 25 97.45 -104.35 112.06
CA GLU A 25 96.56 -105.28 111.35
C GLU A 25 95.19 -104.65 111.02
N VAL A 26 94.75 -103.64 111.80
CA VAL A 26 93.46 -102.97 111.62
C VAL A 26 93.48 -101.94 110.49
N GLU A 27 94.60 -101.24 110.29
CA GLU A 27 94.73 -100.27 109.19
C GLU A 27 94.82 -100.94 107.81
N ARG A 28 95.43 -102.13 107.72
CA ARG A 28 95.51 -102.88 106.46
C ARG A 28 94.13 -103.33 105.95
N ALA A 29 93.18 -103.57 106.84
CA ALA A 29 91.82 -104.01 106.48
C ALA A 29 90.94 -102.87 105.91
N ARG A 30 91.22 -101.59 106.22
CA ARG A 30 90.42 -100.45 105.72
C ARG A 30 90.75 -100.02 104.29
N ALA A 31 91.93 -100.38 103.76
CA ALA A 31 92.40 -99.96 102.44
C ALA A 31 91.94 -100.85 101.26
N ALA A 32 91.14 -101.90 101.51
CA ALA A 32 90.76 -102.87 100.48
C ALA A 32 89.42 -102.54 99.76
N PRO A 33 89.28 -102.87 98.44
CA PRO A 33 88.05 -102.72 97.66
C PRO A 33 86.85 -103.44 98.28
N ARG A 34 85.63 -102.92 98.06
CA ARG A 34 84.39 -103.34 98.77
C ARG A 34 84.12 -104.85 98.66
N GLU A 35 84.34 -105.44 97.49
CA GLU A 35 84.20 -106.88 97.26
C GLU A 35 85.23 -107.70 98.06
N LEU A 36 86.45 -107.19 98.21
CA LEU A 36 87.53 -107.85 98.98
C LEU A 36 87.25 -107.81 100.49
N ARG A 37 86.67 -106.70 100.99
CA ARG A 37 86.21 -106.59 102.39
C ARG A 37 85.06 -107.55 102.70
N ILE A 38 84.12 -107.73 101.76
CA ILE A 38 83.01 -108.69 101.90
C ILE A 38 83.53 -110.12 101.96
N ASN A 39 84.54 -110.45 101.15
CA ASN A 39 85.16 -111.79 101.17
C ASN A 39 86.00 -112.04 102.43
N GLN A 40 86.74 -111.04 102.94
CA GLN A 40 87.51 -111.17 104.19
C GLN A 40 86.61 -111.27 105.43
N LEU A 41 85.52 -110.50 105.49
CA LEU A 41 84.53 -110.63 106.56
C LEU A 41 83.78 -111.97 106.45
N SER A 42 83.50 -112.45 105.23
CA SER A 42 82.91 -113.79 105.02
C SER A 42 83.78 -114.92 105.57
N SER A 43 85.12 -114.86 105.43
CA SER A 43 85.98 -115.92 105.99
C SER A 43 86.06 -115.91 107.52
N MET A 44 85.84 -114.76 108.18
CA MET A 44 85.89 -114.65 109.63
C MET A 44 84.57 -115.02 110.33
N LEU A 45 83.45 -115.08 109.60
CA LEU A 45 82.10 -115.29 110.16
C LEU A 45 81.46 -116.64 109.80
N VAL A 46 82.17 -117.53 109.07
CA VAL A 46 81.74 -118.93 108.87
C VAL A 46 81.92 -119.68 110.20
N GLY A 47 80.84 -119.81 110.97
CA GLY A 47 80.90 -120.54 112.24
C GLY A 47 79.59 -120.61 113.04
N THR A 48 79.14 -119.53 113.68
CA THR A 48 78.26 -119.72 114.87
C THR A 48 77.24 -118.61 115.20
N SER A 49 76.94 -117.62 114.34
CA SER A 49 75.91 -116.61 114.69
C SER A 49 74.95 -116.26 113.55
N ILE A 50 73.66 -116.48 113.77
CA ILE A 50 72.52 -116.07 112.91
C ILE A 50 72.57 -114.56 112.58
N VAL A 51 73.14 -113.77 113.48
CA VAL A 51 73.29 -112.31 113.34
C VAL A 51 74.23 -111.94 112.19
N ALA A 52 75.27 -112.74 111.93
CA ALA A 52 76.23 -112.51 110.86
C ALA A 52 75.60 -112.56 109.45
N ASN A 53 74.78 -113.58 109.22
CA ASN A 53 74.08 -113.75 107.94
C ASN A 53 72.98 -112.71 107.74
N ALA A 54 72.29 -112.29 108.81
CA ALA A 54 71.33 -111.19 108.75
C ALA A 54 71.99 -109.87 108.34
N ILE A 55 73.16 -109.56 108.91
CA ILE A 55 73.94 -108.36 108.55
C ILE A 55 74.38 -108.39 107.07
N LEU A 56 74.80 -109.55 106.55
CA LEU A 56 75.26 -109.68 105.16
C LEU A 56 74.11 -109.47 104.16
N GLU A 57 72.91 -110.01 104.43
CA GLU A 57 71.74 -109.79 103.58
C GLU A 57 71.22 -108.35 103.65
N ASP A 58 71.22 -107.73 104.82
CA ASP A 58 70.90 -106.29 104.94
C ASP A 58 71.87 -105.43 104.13
N TYR A 59 73.17 -105.77 104.11
CA TYR A 59 74.16 -105.09 103.28
C TYR A 59 73.92 -105.27 101.77
N LYS A 60 73.42 -106.44 101.32
CA LYS A 60 73.05 -106.66 99.91
C LYS A 60 71.79 -105.88 99.53
N VAL A 61 70.79 -105.82 100.43
CA VAL A 61 69.58 -105.02 100.22
C VAL A 61 69.91 -103.53 100.16
N LEU A 62 70.81 -103.05 101.02
CA LEU A 62 71.30 -101.67 100.97
C LEU A 62 72.04 -101.39 99.65
N GLY A 63 72.87 -102.31 99.17
CA GLY A 63 73.55 -102.18 97.87
C GLY A 63 72.57 -102.03 96.69
N ARG A 64 71.52 -102.87 96.62
CA ARG A 64 70.48 -102.74 95.58
C ARG A 64 69.70 -101.42 95.69
N ARG A 65 69.40 -100.96 96.91
CA ARG A 65 68.74 -99.66 97.14
C ARG A 65 69.63 -98.49 96.74
N GLU A 66 70.94 -98.58 96.96
CA GLU A 66 71.91 -97.56 96.52
C GLU A 66 72.00 -97.51 94.99
N GLU A 67 72.03 -98.66 94.32
CA GLU A 67 72.02 -98.77 92.84
C GLU A 67 70.70 -98.25 92.25
N GLU A 68 69.55 -98.60 92.82
CA GLU A 68 68.25 -98.08 92.40
C GLU A 68 68.13 -96.57 92.65
N ALA A 69 68.65 -96.07 93.77
CA ALA A 69 68.70 -94.63 94.04
C ALA A 69 69.65 -93.89 93.08
N ALA A 70 70.77 -94.50 92.68
CA ALA A 70 71.66 -93.97 91.66
C ALA A 70 70.97 -93.94 90.28
N ARG A 71 70.25 -95.01 89.92
CA ARG A 71 69.47 -95.07 88.68
C ARG A 71 68.36 -94.01 88.65
N LEU A 72 67.59 -93.87 89.72
CA LEU A 72 66.53 -92.87 89.83
C LEU A 72 67.08 -91.43 89.82
N ARG A 73 68.27 -91.19 90.39
CA ARG A 73 68.95 -89.89 90.27
C ARG A 73 69.39 -89.61 88.84
N ALA A 74 69.98 -90.58 88.15
CA ALA A 74 70.35 -90.43 86.75
C ALA A 74 69.13 -90.19 85.85
N GLU A 75 68.03 -90.93 86.07
CA GLU A 75 66.76 -90.73 85.36
C GLU A 75 66.15 -89.34 85.66
N ALA A 76 66.20 -88.89 86.92
CA ALA A 76 65.77 -87.54 87.30
C ALA A 76 66.65 -86.45 86.68
N GLU A 77 67.97 -86.65 86.60
CA GLU A 77 68.91 -85.73 85.95
C GLU A 77 68.64 -85.63 84.44
N GLU A 78 68.39 -86.75 83.77
CA GLU A 78 67.99 -86.77 82.36
C GLU A 78 66.63 -86.08 82.14
N LEU A 79 65.65 -86.29 83.02
CA LEU A 79 64.37 -85.58 82.96
C LEU A 79 64.54 -84.07 83.19
N VAL A 80 65.40 -83.66 84.13
CA VAL A 80 65.71 -82.25 84.37
C VAL A 80 66.43 -81.64 83.17
N LYS A 81 67.34 -82.37 82.54
CA LYS A 81 68.03 -81.93 81.33
C LYS A 81 67.06 -81.78 80.16
N ALA A 82 66.21 -82.76 79.91
CA ALA A 82 65.16 -82.70 78.89
C ALA A 82 64.17 -81.56 79.16
N ALA A 83 63.81 -81.30 80.42
CA ALA A 83 62.95 -80.18 80.79
C ALA A 83 63.63 -78.82 80.55
N ARG A 84 64.94 -78.70 80.80
CA ARG A 84 65.71 -77.48 80.49
C ARG A 84 65.83 -77.26 78.99
N GLU A 85 66.18 -78.28 78.23
CA GLU A 85 66.24 -78.21 76.76
C GLU A 85 64.88 -77.86 76.15
N GLY A 86 63.79 -78.44 76.67
CA GLY A 86 62.42 -78.10 76.28
C GLY A 86 62.03 -76.67 76.63
N ALA A 87 62.41 -76.16 77.81
CA ALA A 87 62.16 -74.78 78.21
C ALA A 87 62.93 -73.77 77.32
N GLU A 88 64.20 -74.05 77.03
CA GLU A 88 65.00 -73.22 76.12
C GLU A 88 64.43 -73.24 74.70
N GLN A 89 63.96 -74.40 74.22
CA GLN A 89 63.34 -74.49 72.90
C GLN A 89 62.04 -73.68 72.83
N LEU A 90 61.19 -73.77 73.86
CA LEU A 90 59.98 -72.95 73.94
C LEU A 90 60.29 -71.45 74.01
N GLU A 91 61.36 -71.05 74.70
CA GLU A 91 61.80 -69.66 74.71
C GLU A 91 62.26 -69.20 73.33
N ARG A 92 63.04 -70.02 72.61
CA ARG A 92 63.45 -69.74 71.22
C ARG A 92 62.25 -69.64 70.29
N ASP A 93 61.28 -70.55 70.39
CA ASP A 93 60.07 -70.56 69.58
C ASP A 93 59.19 -69.34 69.88
N ARG A 94 59.09 -68.94 71.15
CA ARG A 94 58.37 -67.72 71.56
C ARG A 94 59.03 -66.47 71.02
N ALA A 95 60.35 -66.37 71.07
CA ALA A 95 61.10 -65.26 70.50
C ALA A 95 60.97 -65.19 68.97
N ALA A 96 60.99 -66.35 68.29
CA ALA A 96 60.76 -66.43 66.85
C ALA A 96 59.35 -65.96 66.47
N PHE A 97 58.32 -66.36 67.24
CA PHE A 97 56.94 -65.94 67.04
C PHE A 97 56.76 -64.42 67.21
N GLU A 98 57.32 -63.82 68.28
CA GLU A 98 57.24 -62.37 68.49
C GLU A 98 57.97 -61.59 67.39
N LYS A 99 59.12 -62.08 66.91
CA LYS A 99 59.82 -61.47 65.76
C LYS A 99 58.96 -61.54 64.49
N GLN A 100 58.31 -62.67 64.24
CA GLN A 100 57.40 -62.81 63.10
C GLN A 100 56.22 -61.83 63.22
N LYS A 101 55.63 -61.70 64.40
CA LYS A 101 54.54 -60.75 64.68
C LYS A 101 54.96 -59.30 64.43
N GLN A 102 56.15 -58.89 64.86
CA GLN A 102 56.66 -57.55 64.57
C GLN A 102 56.85 -57.32 63.06
N THR A 103 57.36 -58.33 62.33
CA THR A 103 57.51 -58.20 60.86
C THR A 103 56.17 -58.13 60.14
N SER A 104 55.15 -58.86 60.60
CA SER A 104 53.81 -58.82 60.00
C SER A 104 53.09 -57.51 60.32
N GLU A 105 53.21 -56.99 61.54
CA GLU A 105 52.71 -55.66 61.92
C GLU A 105 53.39 -54.55 61.10
N TRP A 106 54.71 -54.63 60.90
CA TRP A 106 55.43 -53.69 60.07
C TRP A 106 54.97 -53.75 58.60
N ALA A 107 54.82 -54.95 58.04
CA ALA A 107 54.32 -55.15 56.68
C ALA A 107 52.88 -54.62 56.52
N ALA A 108 52.01 -54.88 57.50
CA ALA A 108 50.63 -54.37 57.51
C ALA A 108 50.60 -52.84 57.59
N ASN A 109 51.44 -52.21 58.41
CA ASN A 109 51.51 -50.76 58.51
C ASN A 109 52.07 -50.13 57.22
N ALA A 110 53.06 -50.76 56.59
CA ALA A 110 53.59 -50.34 55.29
C ALA A 110 52.51 -50.40 54.19
N GLN A 111 51.77 -51.50 54.12
CA GLN A 111 50.63 -51.65 53.20
C GLN A 111 49.53 -50.63 53.49
N LEU A 112 49.16 -50.43 54.76
CA LEU A 112 48.17 -49.44 55.18
C LEU A 112 48.58 -48.02 54.78
N LYS A 113 49.88 -47.68 54.88
CA LYS A 113 50.41 -46.40 54.41
C LYS A 113 50.25 -46.25 52.89
N GLN A 114 50.55 -47.29 52.12
CA GLN A 114 50.34 -47.29 50.66
C GLN A 114 48.86 -47.10 50.30
N VAL A 115 47.96 -47.85 50.95
CA VAL A 115 46.51 -47.74 50.73
C VAL A 115 46.00 -46.33 51.07
N ARG A 116 46.46 -45.74 52.18
CA ARG A 116 46.10 -44.36 52.55
C ARG A 116 46.59 -43.33 51.52
N THR A 117 47.81 -43.48 51.01
CA THR A 117 48.34 -42.60 49.96
C THR A 117 47.54 -42.73 48.66
N LEU A 118 47.23 -43.95 48.23
CA LEU A 118 46.41 -44.19 47.05
C LEU A 118 44.99 -43.64 47.22
N ALA A 119 44.36 -43.86 48.38
CA ALA A 119 43.03 -43.33 48.68
C ALA A 119 43.03 -41.79 48.62
N LYS A 120 44.07 -41.14 49.17
CA LYS A 120 44.22 -39.69 49.10
C LYS A 120 44.38 -39.20 47.65
N LEU A 121 45.26 -39.82 46.86
CA LEU A 121 45.49 -39.46 45.47
C LEU A 121 44.23 -39.64 44.61
N LEU A 122 43.47 -40.71 44.82
CA LEU A 122 42.19 -40.94 44.14
C LEU A 122 41.13 -39.92 44.56
N SER A 123 41.08 -39.53 45.83
CA SER A 123 40.18 -38.49 46.34
C SER A 123 40.50 -37.13 45.73
N ASP A 124 41.77 -36.74 45.72
CA ASP A 124 42.23 -35.48 45.13
C ASP A 124 41.97 -35.45 43.62
N LYS A 125 42.22 -36.57 42.92
CA LYS A 125 41.89 -36.71 41.50
C LYS A 125 40.38 -36.57 41.27
N ARG A 126 39.54 -37.24 42.07
CA ARG A 126 38.07 -37.10 41.96
C ARG A 126 37.62 -35.65 42.16
N LYS A 127 38.18 -34.93 43.13
CA LYS A 127 37.88 -33.51 43.36
C LYS A 127 38.27 -32.64 42.16
N ASN A 128 39.49 -32.79 41.65
CA ASN A 128 39.97 -32.07 40.49
C ASN A 128 39.06 -32.29 39.26
N TRP A 129 38.70 -33.55 38.98
CA TRP A 129 37.80 -33.87 37.87
C TRP A 129 36.40 -33.25 38.06
N ASN A 130 35.85 -33.30 39.26
CA ASN A 130 34.57 -32.65 39.56
C ASN A 130 34.62 -31.12 39.37
N GLU A 131 35.69 -30.47 39.82
CA GLU A 131 35.89 -29.03 39.63
C GLU A 131 36.02 -28.69 38.14
N LYS A 132 36.82 -29.46 37.39
CA LYS A 132 37.00 -29.26 35.96
C LYS A 132 35.67 -29.39 35.20
N PHE A 133 34.93 -30.48 35.44
CA PHE A 133 33.62 -30.68 34.80
C PHE A 133 32.58 -29.65 35.23
N SER A 134 32.60 -29.22 36.50
CA SER A 134 31.70 -28.17 36.99
C SER A 134 31.98 -26.83 36.29
N ASN A 135 33.26 -26.47 36.15
CA ASN A 135 33.68 -25.26 35.45
C ASN A 135 33.35 -25.31 33.96
N GLU A 136 33.58 -26.45 33.29
CA GLU A 136 33.19 -26.65 31.89
C GLU A 136 31.67 -26.57 31.71
N ARG A 137 30.88 -27.18 32.59
CA ARG A 137 29.42 -27.08 32.58
C ARG A 137 28.95 -25.64 32.76
N LYS A 138 29.54 -24.88 33.67
CA LYS A 138 29.24 -23.45 33.85
C LYS A 138 29.54 -22.65 32.57
N LYS A 139 30.73 -22.81 31.99
CA LYS A 139 31.11 -22.15 30.74
C LYS A 139 30.16 -22.50 29.59
N TRP A 140 29.78 -23.77 29.47
CA TRP A 140 28.85 -24.23 28.44
C TRP A 140 27.46 -23.63 28.65
N ASN A 141 26.96 -23.61 29.89
CA ASN A 141 25.67 -22.98 30.23
C ASN A 141 25.69 -21.47 29.93
N GLU A 142 26.76 -20.75 30.29
CA GLU A 142 26.92 -19.33 29.98
C GLU A 142 26.96 -19.07 28.47
N SER A 143 27.68 -19.91 27.71
CA SER A 143 27.73 -19.82 26.26
C SER A 143 26.36 -20.07 25.62
N TRP A 144 25.62 -21.07 26.11
CA TRP A 144 24.27 -21.37 25.66
C TRP A 144 23.29 -20.25 25.99
N ALA A 145 23.38 -19.67 27.19
CA ALA A 145 22.57 -18.52 27.56
C ALA A 145 22.81 -17.33 26.61
N LYS A 146 24.08 -17.02 26.31
CA LYS A 146 24.44 -15.97 25.33
C LYS A 146 23.89 -16.26 23.93
N GLN A 147 23.97 -17.51 23.47
CA GLN A 147 23.39 -17.88 22.17
C GLN A 147 21.87 -17.76 22.15
N ASN A 148 21.19 -18.16 23.23
CA ASN A 148 19.74 -18.00 23.35
C ASN A 148 19.32 -16.53 23.38
N ASP A 149 20.05 -15.66 24.09
CA ASP A 149 19.80 -14.22 24.10
C ASP A 149 19.98 -13.62 22.70
N ASN A 150 21.04 -13.99 21.97
CA ASN A 150 21.26 -13.55 20.60
C ASN A 150 20.14 -14.01 19.66
N LEU A 151 19.69 -15.27 19.79
CA LEU A 151 18.58 -15.81 19.01
C LEU A 151 17.28 -15.07 19.32
N PHE A 152 17.03 -14.75 20.58
CA PHE A 152 15.85 -13.97 21.00
C PHE A 152 15.87 -12.57 20.38
N ARG A 153 17.00 -11.86 20.45
CA ARG A 153 17.17 -10.55 19.80
C ARG A 153 16.98 -10.61 18.29
N ALA A 154 17.60 -11.59 17.62
CA ALA A 154 17.45 -11.77 16.17
C ALA A 154 15.98 -12.04 15.77
N ARG A 155 15.23 -12.79 16.57
CA ARG A 155 13.78 -13.00 16.34
C ARG A 155 12.98 -11.71 16.52
N GLN A 156 13.32 -10.90 17.52
CA GLN A 156 12.70 -9.58 17.73
C GLN A 156 12.96 -8.66 16.54
N GLU A 157 14.22 -8.57 16.09
CA GLU A 157 14.64 -7.77 14.93
C GLU A 157 13.97 -8.24 13.64
N LEU A 158 13.87 -9.56 13.42
CA LEU A 158 13.15 -10.11 12.27
C LEU A 158 11.67 -9.71 12.28
N THR A 159 11.04 -9.68 13.45
CA THR A 159 9.65 -9.27 13.61
C THR A 159 9.49 -7.79 13.29
N ASN A 160 10.39 -6.94 13.80
CA ASN A 160 10.42 -5.51 13.49
C ASN A 160 10.66 -5.26 12.00
N ALA A 161 11.59 -5.97 11.37
CA ALA A 161 11.88 -5.87 9.95
C ALA A 161 10.68 -6.29 9.08
N LYS A 162 9.95 -7.34 9.46
CA LYS A 162 8.70 -7.73 8.79
C LYS A 162 7.63 -6.65 8.89
N ALA A 163 7.48 -6.04 10.06
CA ALA A 163 6.53 -4.94 10.26
C ALA A 163 6.90 -3.70 9.42
N ALA A 164 8.19 -3.32 9.40
CA ALA A 164 8.69 -2.23 8.57
C ALA A 164 8.49 -2.52 7.07
N ASN A 165 8.76 -3.74 6.61
CA ASN A 165 8.54 -4.11 5.22
C ASN A 165 7.04 -4.05 4.85
N ALA A 166 6.14 -4.49 5.73
CA ALA A 166 4.70 -4.34 5.51
C ALA A 166 4.25 -2.87 5.42
N ALA A 167 4.87 -1.97 6.20
CA ALA A 167 4.63 -0.53 6.08
C ALA A 167 5.14 0.03 4.74
N LEU A 168 6.36 -0.33 4.33
CA LEU A 168 6.94 0.08 3.04
C LEU A 168 6.11 -0.42 1.85
N VAL A 169 5.57 -1.63 1.90
CA VAL A 169 4.67 -2.14 0.84
C VAL A 169 3.39 -1.29 0.75
N LYS A 170 2.82 -0.86 1.88
CA LYS A 170 1.65 0.03 1.89
C LYS A 170 2.00 1.43 1.37
N GLU A 171 3.13 1.99 1.77
CA GLU A 171 3.62 3.28 1.27
C GLU A 171 3.89 3.23 -0.23
N LYS A 172 4.52 2.15 -0.72
CA LYS A 172 4.72 1.93 -2.16
C LYS A 172 3.39 1.88 -2.91
N ALA A 173 2.40 1.14 -2.42
CA ALA A 173 1.08 1.09 -3.03
C ALA A 173 0.38 2.46 -3.04
N ALA A 174 0.53 3.23 -1.96
CA ALA A 174 0.01 4.61 -1.91
C ALA A 174 0.72 5.53 -2.91
N ALA A 175 2.05 5.44 -3.03
CA ALA A 175 2.84 6.20 -3.99
C ALA A 175 2.47 5.83 -5.45
N GLU A 176 2.29 4.55 -5.75
CA GLU A 176 1.83 4.08 -7.07
C GLU A 176 0.42 4.60 -7.38
N ALA A 177 -0.50 4.59 -6.42
CA ALA A 177 -1.84 5.15 -6.61
C ALA A 177 -1.82 6.68 -6.87
N VAL A 178 -0.91 7.42 -6.21
CA VAL A 178 -0.70 8.84 -6.49
C VAL A 178 -0.10 9.05 -7.88
N ALA A 179 0.87 8.25 -8.29
CA ALA A 179 1.47 8.33 -9.62
C ALA A 179 0.45 8.06 -10.73
N VAL A 180 -0.43 7.07 -10.56
CA VAL A 180 -1.52 6.79 -11.52
C VAL A 180 -2.49 7.97 -11.62
N LYS A 181 -2.88 8.57 -10.48
CA LYS A 181 -3.74 9.77 -10.48
C LYS A 181 -3.08 10.97 -11.17
N ALA A 182 -1.77 11.16 -10.97
CA ALA A 182 -1.01 12.21 -11.63
C ALA A 182 -0.99 11.99 -13.16
N GLN A 183 -0.74 10.76 -13.62
CA GLN A 183 -0.80 10.42 -15.05
C GLN A 183 -2.20 10.63 -15.65
N GLN A 184 -3.26 10.29 -14.92
CA GLN A 184 -4.63 10.55 -15.35
C GLN A 184 -4.93 12.06 -15.45
N ALA A 185 -4.45 12.85 -14.49
CA ALA A 185 -4.58 14.31 -14.51
C ALA A 185 -3.81 14.93 -15.68
N GLU A 186 -2.60 14.43 -15.96
CA GLU A 186 -1.78 14.85 -17.11
C GLU A 186 -2.48 14.54 -18.44
N ALA A 187 -3.00 13.32 -18.60
CA ALA A 187 -3.77 12.95 -19.79
C ALA A 187 -5.02 13.81 -19.97
N GLY A 188 -5.72 14.14 -18.87
CA GLY A 188 -6.85 15.07 -18.88
C GLY A 188 -6.44 16.49 -19.31
N ALA A 189 -5.31 16.99 -18.82
CA ALA A 189 -4.78 18.30 -19.19
C ALA A 189 -4.35 18.35 -20.67
N VAL A 190 -3.71 17.30 -21.18
CA VAL A 190 -3.35 17.18 -22.60
C VAL A 190 -4.60 17.19 -23.49
N LYS A 191 -5.65 16.45 -23.10
CA LYS A 191 -6.93 16.45 -23.83
C LYS A 191 -7.58 17.83 -23.86
N ALA A 192 -7.65 18.51 -22.71
CA ALA A 192 -8.21 19.86 -22.61
C ALA A 192 -7.42 20.87 -23.47
N LEU A 193 -6.09 20.72 -23.55
CA LEU A 193 -5.24 21.56 -24.39
C LEU A 193 -5.51 21.33 -25.88
N GLU A 194 -5.70 20.09 -26.32
CA GLU A 194 -6.09 19.81 -27.71
C GLU A 194 -7.49 20.35 -28.04
N GLU A 195 -8.48 20.17 -27.16
CA GLU A 195 -9.81 20.75 -27.33
C GLU A 195 -9.76 22.30 -27.40
N ALA A 196 -8.90 22.93 -26.60
CA ALA A 196 -8.66 24.38 -26.65
C ALA A 196 -7.99 24.82 -27.97
N LYS A 197 -7.05 24.05 -28.50
CA LYS A 197 -6.46 24.32 -29.83
C LYS A 197 -7.51 24.23 -30.94
N GLU A 198 -8.37 23.21 -30.91
CA GLU A 198 -9.46 23.09 -31.88
C GLU A 198 -10.45 24.25 -31.79
N ALA A 199 -10.84 24.63 -30.56
CA ALA A 199 -11.69 25.80 -30.33
C ALA A 199 -11.02 27.09 -30.84
N GLY A 200 -9.72 27.25 -30.62
CA GLY A 200 -8.92 28.34 -31.16
C GLY A 200 -8.92 28.36 -32.69
N ALA A 201 -8.77 27.22 -33.35
CA ALA A 201 -8.82 27.10 -34.81
C ALA A 201 -10.22 27.45 -35.36
N ARG A 202 -11.30 27.01 -34.68
CA ARG A 202 -12.68 27.38 -35.05
C ARG A 202 -12.92 28.88 -34.88
N ALA A 203 -12.42 29.47 -33.80
CA ALA A 203 -12.53 30.91 -33.56
C ALA A 203 -11.76 31.71 -34.62
N ALA A 204 -10.54 31.30 -34.98
CA ALA A 204 -9.76 31.94 -36.04
C ALA A 204 -10.49 31.88 -37.40
N LYS A 205 -11.08 30.73 -37.75
CA LYS A 205 -11.90 30.60 -38.96
C LYS A 205 -13.13 31.52 -38.94
N ALA A 206 -13.84 31.59 -37.81
CA ALA A 206 -15.00 32.47 -37.67
C ALA A 206 -14.63 33.95 -37.82
N VAL A 207 -13.45 34.37 -37.34
CA VAL A 207 -12.94 35.73 -37.54
C VAL A 207 -12.68 36.02 -39.01
N GLU A 208 -12.05 35.11 -39.75
CA GLU A 208 -11.81 35.30 -41.18
C GLU A 208 -13.12 35.35 -41.98
N GLU A 209 -14.08 34.48 -41.69
CA GLU A 209 -15.41 34.55 -42.32
C GLU A 209 -16.15 35.85 -41.95
N ALA A 210 -15.99 36.37 -40.74
CA ALA A 210 -16.58 37.65 -40.34
C ALA A 210 -15.95 38.82 -41.11
N LYS A 211 -14.63 38.86 -41.27
CA LYS A 211 -13.93 39.85 -42.10
C LYS A 211 -14.38 39.79 -43.56
N GLU A 212 -14.61 38.59 -44.10
CA GLU A 212 -15.11 38.43 -45.47
C GLU A 212 -16.57 38.89 -45.61
N ARG A 213 -17.42 38.65 -44.59
CA ARG A 213 -18.78 39.20 -44.56
C ARG A 213 -18.77 40.73 -44.44
N GLU A 214 -17.88 41.28 -43.63
CA GLU A 214 -17.69 42.73 -43.50
C GLU A 214 -17.27 43.34 -44.83
N SER A 215 -16.26 42.79 -45.52
CA SER A 215 -15.82 43.30 -46.82
C SER A 215 -16.91 43.23 -47.89
N ARG A 216 -17.71 42.15 -47.92
CA ARG A 216 -18.90 42.06 -48.80
C ARG A 216 -19.95 43.11 -48.44
N SER A 217 -20.19 43.36 -47.15
CA SER A 217 -21.12 44.39 -46.68
C SER A 217 -20.66 45.80 -47.06
N SER A 218 -19.37 46.11 -46.85
CA SER A 218 -18.77 47.37 -47.27
C SER A 218 -18.91 47.60 -48.77
N LYS A 219 -18.66 46.58 -49.59
CA LYS A 219 -18.85 46.65 -51.04
C LYS A 219 -20.30 46.89 -51.43
N ALA A 220 -21.25 46.17 -50.83
CA ALA A 220 -22.68 46.36 -51.08
C ALA A 220 -23.15 47.78 -50.69
N LEU A 221 -22.61 48.34 -49.61
CA LEU A 221 -22.90 49.71 -49.19
C LEU A 221 -22.31 50.75 -50.14
N GLU A 222 -21.12 50.51 -50.69
CA GLU A 222 -20.53 51.34 -51.74
C GLU A 222 -21.40 51.34 -53.00
N GLU A 223 -21.80 50.16 -53.48
CA GLU A 223 -22.71 49.99 -54.62
C GLU A 223 -24.05 50.72 -54.40
N ALA A 224 -24.67 50.56 -53.22
CA ALA A 224 -25.89 51.26 -52.85
C ALA A 224 -25.72 52.80 -52.86
N ASN A 225 -24.58 53.33 -52.42
CA ASN A 225 -24.29 54.76 -52.48
C ASN A 225 -24.09 55.26 -53.92
N THR A 226 -23.47 54.46 -54.78
CA THR A 226 -23.35 54.81 -56.21
C THR A 226 -24.73 54.89 -56.87
N GLU A 227 -25.62 53.94 -56.57
CA GLU A 227 -26.99 53.95 -57.09
C GLU A 227 -27.81 55.10 -56.52
N ARG A 228 -27.68 55.42 -55.22
CA ARG A 228 -28.30 56.62 -54.63
C ARG A 228 -27.90 57.89 -55.40
N THR A 229 -26.60 58.03 -55.66
CA THR A 229 -26.05 59.18 -56.42
C THR A 229 -26.59 59.22 -57.86
N ARG A 230 -26.80 58.07 -58.49
CA ARG A 230 -27.45 57.98 -59.81
C ARG A 230 -28.92 58.39 -59.75
N LEU A 231 -29.66 57.92 -58.76
CA LEU A 231 -31.06 58.28 -58.54
C LEU A 231 -31.21 59.78 -58.25
N ASP A 232 -30.31 60.38 -57.47
CA ASP A 232 -30.30 61.83 -57.24
C ASP A 232 -30.18 62.64 -58.54
N LYS A 233 -29.35 62.17 -59.50
CA LYS A 233 -29.26 62.78 -60.84
C LYS A 233 -30.55 62.62 -61.65
N VAL A 234 -31.19 61.45 -61.59
CA VAL A 234 -32.48 61.21 -62.26
C VAL A 234 -33.56 62.10 -61.68
N ILE A 235 -33.64 62.22 -60.35
CA ILE A 235 -34.59 63.11 -59.67
C ILE A 235 -34.36 64.56 -60.10
N ALA A 236 -33.11 65.04 -60.15
CA ALA A 236 -32.81 66.39 -60.61
C ALA A 236 -33.25 66.63 -62.06
N SER A 237 -33.03 65.65 -62.95
CA SER A 237 -33.50 65.70 -64.35
C SER A 237 -35.02 65.75 -64.44
N LEU A 238 -35.72 64.89 -63.69
CA LEU A 238 -37.19 64.86 -63.67
C LEU A 238 -37.76 66.17 -63.10
N GLN A 239 -37.13 66.73 -62.06
CA GLN A 239 -37.54 67.99 -61.47
C GLN A 239 -37.40 69.16 -62.47
N ALA A 240 -36.33 69.18 -63.27
CA ALA A 240 -36.17 70.16 -64.35
C ALA A 240 -37.23 70.00 -65.46
N GLU A 241 -37.59 68.76 -65.81
CA GLU A 241 -38.65 68.49 -66.78
C GLU A 241 -40.03 68.92 -66.26
N ILE A 242 -40.33 68.65 -64.99
CA ILE A 242 -41.57 69.11 -64.33
C ILE A 242 -41.67 70.64 -64.37
N GLN A 243 -40.61 71.36 -63.98
CA GLN A 243 -40.60 72.83 -64.04
C GLN A 243 -40.85 73.35 -65.46
N THR A 244 -40.26 72.70 -66.47
CA THR A 244 -40.48 73.05 -67.88
C THR A 244 -41.94 72.84 -68.30
N ARG A 245 -42.55 71.71 -67.90
CA ARG A 245 -43.96 71.41 -68.18
C ARG A 245 -44.92 72.32 -67.43
N GLU A 246 -44.63 72.69 -66.18
CA GLU A 246 -45.42 73.65 -65.40
C GLU A 246 -45.48 75.02 -66.09
N VAL A 247 -44.36 75.50 -66.64
CA VAL A 247 -44.33 76.74 -67.45
C VAL A 247 -45.18 76.59 -68.72
N ALA A 248 -45.14 75.43 -69.39
CA ALA A 248 -45.97 75.18 -70.56
C ALA A 248 -47.48 75.15 -70.20
N VAL A 249 -47.86 74.54 -69.08
CA VAL A 249 -49.24 74.49 -68.61
C VAL A 249 -49.75 75.89 -68.26
N THR A 250 -48.97 76.70 -67.53
CA THR A 250 -49.35 78.09 -67.21
C THR A 250 -49.55 78.93 -68.49
N TYR A 251 -48.70 78.77 -69.50
CA TYR A 251 -48.89 79.39 -70.81
C TYR A 251 -50.17 78.93 -71.53
N LEU A 252 -50.45 77.62 -71.54
CA LEU A 252 -51.67 77.07 -72.15
C LEU A 252 -52.94 77.54 -71.44
N THR A 253 -52.95 77.58 -70.11
CA THR A 253 -54.09 78.10 -69.33
C THR A 253 -54.40 79.55 -69.68
N ALA A 254 -53.38 80.41 -69.82
CA ALA A 254 -53.57 81.80 -70.23
C ALA A 254 -54.14 81.94 -71.66
N ARG A 255 -53.85 80.99 -72.56
CA ARG A 255 -54.41 80.97 -73.92
C ARG A 255 -55.86 80.47 -73.99
N MET A 256 -56.32 79.69 -73.02
CA MET A 256 -57.69 79.13 -73.03
C MET A 256 -58.75 80.07 -72.46
N THR A 257 -58.38 81.06 -71.64
CA THR A 257 -59.33 81.97 -71.00
C THR A 257 -60.08 82.87 -72.01
N ALA A 258 -59.38 83.41 -73.00
CA ALA A 258 -59.98 84.30 -74.01
C ALA A 258 -61.01 83.62 -74.95
N PRO A 259 -60.78 82.40 -75.49
CA PRO A 259 -61.80 81.70 -76.27
C PRO A 259 -62.97 81.17 -75.42
N GLU A 260 -62.76 80.84 -74.14
CA GLU A 260 -63.83 80.40 -73.24
C GLU A 260 -64.82 81.54 -72.95
N GLU A 261 -64.34 82.76 -72.71
CA GLU A 261 -65.19 83.95 -72.58
C GLU A 261 -65.99 84.23 -73.86
N ARG A 262 -65.40 84.02 -75.05
CA ARG A 262 -66.13 84.15 -76.34
C ARG A 262 -67.20 83.07 -76.53
N ALA A 263 -66.94 81.84 -76.07
CA ALA A 263 -67.93 80.76 -76.14
C ALA A 263 -69.15 81.06 -75.26
N ASN A 264 -68.93 81.62 -74.07
CA ASN A 264 -70.03 82.00 -73.17
C ASN A 264 -70.94 83.09 -73.77
N VAL A 265 -70.37 84.11 -74.41
CA VAL A 265 -71.14 85.16 -75.11
C VAL A 265 -71.95 84.59 -76.29
N ALA A 266 -71.41 83.60 -77.01
CA ALA A 266 -72.12 82.95 -78.11
C ALA A 266 -73.31 82.10 -77.63
N VAL A 267 -73.21 81.48 -76.45
CA VAL A 267 -74.32 80.72 -75.83
C VAL A 267 -75.47 81.66 -75.44
N GLU A 268 -75.17 82.82 -74.87
CA GLU A 268 -76.19 83.82 -74.52
C GLU A 268 -76.95 84.32 -75.77
N ALA A 269 -76.25 84.53 -76.89
CA ALA A 269 -76.87 84.93 -78.15
C ALA A 269 -77.80 83.83 -78.72
N ARG A 270 -77.46 82.55 -78.56
CA ARG A 270 -78.29 81.42 -78.99
C ARG A 270 -79.59 81.33 -78.18
N ASP A 271 -79.51 81.55 -76.87
CA ASP A 271 -80.67 81.44 -75.98
C ASP A 271 -81.68 82.56 -76.25
N ALA A 272 -81.22 83.77 -76.56
CA ALA A 272 -82.07 84.87 -77.03
C ALA A 272 -82.80 84.52 -78.36
N LEU A 273 -82.11 83.82 -79.26
CA LEU A 273 -82.69 83.38 -80.54
C LEU A 273 -83.76 82.30 -80.35
N THR A 274 -83.53 81.38 -79.42
CA THR A 274 -84.48 80.30 -79.09
C THR A 274 -85.79 80.86 -78.53
N TYR A 275 -85.72 81.90 -77.69
CA TYR A 275 -86.90 82.59 -77.18
C TYR A 275 -87.74 83.24 -78.30
N SER A 276 -87.08 83.87 -79.29
CA SER A 276 -87.78 84.46 -80.43
C SER A 276 -88.53 83.43 -81.29
N PHE A 277 -87.97 82.22 -81.42
CA PHE A 277 -88.56 81.15 -82.22
C PHE A 277 -89.82 80.57 -81.56
N GLN A 278 -89.81 80.41 -80.23
CA GLN A 278 -90.99 79.95 -79.47
C GLN A 278 -92.15 80.96 -79.55
N GLN A 279 -91.85 82.26 -79.57
CA GLN A 279 -92.86 83.30 -79.75
C GLN A 279 -93.54 83.21 -81.14
N LEU A 280 -92.76 82.91 -82.17
CA LEU A 280 -93.23 82.73 -83.55
C LEU A 280 -94.13 81.50 -83.71
N GLU A 281 -93.82 80.41 -83.02
CA GLU A 281 -94.68 79.23 -82.96
C GLU A 281 -96.02 79.53 -82.27
N ALA A 282 -95.99 80.25 -81.15
CA ALA A 282 -97.21 80.63 -80.43
C ALA A 282 -98.15 81.49 -81.30
N ASP A 283 -97.62 82.47 -82.04
CA ASP A 283 -98.41 83.32 -82.94
C ASP A 283 -99.01 82.53 -84.12
N ARG A 284 -98.25 81.56 -84.67
CA ARG A 284 -98.72 80.68 -85.74
C ARG A 284 -99.84 79.74 -85.28
N GLU A 285 -99.76 79.24 -84.05
CA GLU A 285 -100.76 78.34 -83.48
C GLU A 285 -102.04 79.11 -83.12
N TRP A 286 -101.90 80.34 -82.62
CA TRP A 286 -103.00 81.28 -82.44
C TRP A 286 -103.75 81.53 -83.76
N MET A 287 -103.05 81.85 -84.86
CA MET A 287 -103.66 82.04 -86.17
C MET A 287 -104.43 80.81 -86.67
N ARG A 288 -103.93 79.60 -86.38
CA ARG A 288 -104.57 78.34 -86.78
C ARG A 288 -105.87 78.09 -85.99
N SER A 289 -105.91 78.44 -84.71
CA SER A 289 -107.09 78.29 -83.84
C SER A 289 -108.26 79.20 -84.23
N GLN A 290 -107.98 80.36 -84.83
CA GLN A 290 -108.98 81.35 -85.23
C GLN A 290 -109.63 81.06 -86.60
N GLY A 291 -109.32 79.93 -87.24
CA GLY A 291 -109.91 79.56 -88.54
C GLY A 291 -109.47 80.43 -89.72
N ILE A 292 -108.50 81.33 -89.52
CA ILE A 292 -107.98 82.27 -90.53
C ILE A 292 -107.52 81.56 -91.82
N PRO A 293 -106.83 80.39 -91.78
CA PRO A 293 -106.42 79.71 -93.01
C PRO A 293 -107.60 79.31 -93.91
N TYR A 294 -108.75 78.94 -93.32
CA TYR A 294 -109.95 78.57 -94.07
C TYR A 294 -110.69 79.79 -94.63
N ILE A 295 -110.62 80.94 -93.95
CA ILE A 295 -111.16 82.22 -94.46
C ILE A 295 -110.31 82.73 -95.63
N VAL A 296 -108.97 82.68 -95.51
CA VAL A 296 -108.05 83.10 -96.59
C VAL A 296 -108.19 82.20 -97.82
N GLN A 297 -108.32 80.87 -97.64
CA GLN A 297 -108.57 79.94 -98.74
C GLN A 297 -109.93 80.21 -99.44
N ALA A 298 -110.99 80.46 -98.66
CA ALA A 298 -112.31 80.79 -99.22
C ALA A 298 -112.34 82.13 -99.97
N ILE A 299 -111.49 83.09 -99.59
CA ILE A 299 -111.29 84.35 -100.34
C ILE A 299 -110.48 84.11 -101.62
N MET A 300 -109.45 83.26 -101.57
CA MET A 300 -108.60 82.96 -102.73
C MET A 300 -109.36 82.26 -103.88
N ASP A 301 -110.42 81.50 -103.58
CA ASP A 301 -111.16 80.70 -104.58
C ASP A 301 -112.39 81.41 -105.21
N ALA A 302 -112.71 82.66 -104.82
CA ALA A 302 -113.82 83.42 -105.40
C ALA A 302 -113.43 84.14 -106.72
N LEU A 303 -114.24 83.95 -107.77
CA LEU A 303 -113.96 84.27 -109.20
C LEU A 303 -113.66 85.75 -109.52
N GLU A 304 -113.89 86.68 -108.60
CA GLU A 304 -113.57 88.11 -108.76
C GLU A 304 -112.19 88.52 -108.20
N THR A 305 -111.40 87.57 -107.69
CA THR A 305 -110.04 87.83 -107.14
C THR A 305 -108.90 87.36 -108.04
N ALA A 306 -109.22 86.85 -109.23
CA ALA A 306 -108.28 86.24 -110.18
C ALA A 306 -107.47 87.22 -111.05
N THR A 307 -107.74 88.53 -111.00
CA THR A 307 -107.07 89.53 -111.87
C THR A 307 -106.30 90.61 -111.10
N GLY A 308 -106.29 90.57 -109.76
CA GLY A 308 -105.63 91.58 -108.92
C GLY A 308 -104.36 91.11 -108.18
N LEU A 309 -104.14 89.79 -108.02
CA LEU A 309 -103.03 89.28 -107.20
C LEU A 309 -101.70 89.15 -107.97
N ASP A 310 -101.75 89.04 -109.30
CA ASP A 310 -100.56 88.81 -110.15
C ASP A 310 -99.56 89.98 -110.09
N LEU A 311 -100.00 91.18 -109.72
CA LEU A 311 -99.15 92.37 -109.59
C LEU A 311 -98.51 92.57 -108.19
N VAL A 312 -98.95 91.84 -107.16
CA VAL A 312 -98.48 92.05 -105.78
C VAL A 312 -97.47 90.97 -105.34
N THR A 313 -97.55 89.75 -105.88
CA THR A 313 -96.62 88.66 -105.57
C THR A 313 -95.28 88.76 -106.29
N GLU A 314 -95.23 89.28 -107.51
CA GLU A 314 -93.97 89.37 -108.28
C GLU A 314 -93.08 90.55 -107.84
N GLY A 315 -93.67 91.67 -107.41
CA GLY A 315 -92.92 92.85 -106.94
C GLY A 315 -92.21 92.66 -105.60
N ARG A 316 -92.82 91.93 -104.65
CA ARG A 316 -92.19 91.63 -103.35
C ARG A 316 -91.18 90.48 -103.44
N LEU A 317 -91.39 89.51 -104.33
CA LEU A 317 -90.38 88.47 -104.59
C LEU A 317 -89.15 89.07 -105.26
N ASN A 318 -89.29 89.97 -106.23
CA ASN A 318 -88.12 90.61 -106.84
C ASN A 318 -87.36 91.53 -105.89
N ALA A 319 -88.03 92.24 -104.97
CA ALA A 319 -87.36 93.04 -103.94
C ALA A 319 -86.66 92.18 -102.86
N ALA A 320 -87.25 91.04 -102.49
CA ALA A 320 -86.65 90.09 -101.55
C ALA A 320 -85.51 89.26 -102.18
N VAL A 321 -85.62 88.92 -103.46
CA VAL A 321 -84.55 88.26 -104.24
C VAL A 321 -83.40 89.23 -104.48
N ALA A 322 -83.68 90.51 -104.79
CA ALA A 322 -82.64 91.53 -104.89
C ALA A 322 -81.90 91.75 -103.55
N SER A 323 -82.62 91.84 -102.41
CA SER A 323 -81.93 92.00 -101.12
C SER A 323 -81.19 90.74 -100.69
N PHE A 324 -81.69 89.53 -100.98
CA PHE A 324 -81.02 88.30 -100.62
C PHE A 324 -79.76 88.06 -101.46
N TYR A 325 -79.78 88.29 -102.78
CA TYR A 325 -78.61 88.09 -103.64
C TYR A 325 -77.58 89.23 -103.55
N ASP A 326 -77.96 90.51 -103.38
CA ASP A 326 -76.96 91.59 -103.21
C ASP A 326 -76.23 91.51 -101.86
N THR A 327 -76.93 91.13 -100.78
CA THR A 327 -76.29 91.03 -99.45
C THR A 327 -75.39 89.80 -99.35
N SER A 328 -75.73 88.71 -100.04
CA SER A 328 -74.92 87.49 -100.04
C SER A 328 -73.72 87.54 -101.01
N LEU A 329 -73.79 88.27 -102.14
CA LEU A 329 -72.61 88.47 -103.00
C LEU A 329 -71.57 89.41 -102.38
N SER A 330 -71.99 90.51 -101.73
CA SER A 330 -71.03 91.47 -101.13
C SER A 330 -70.21 90.88 -99.97
N CYS A 331 -70.80 89.96 -99.19
CA CYS A 331 -70.08 89.25 -98.13
C CYS A 331 -69.10 88.20 -98.67
N VAL A 332 -69.38 87.59 -99.82
CA VAL A 332 -68.50 86.61 -100.46
C VAL A 332 -67.34 87.31 -101.19
N GLU A 333 -67.58 88.45 -101.85
CA GLU A 333 -66.50 89.24 -102.47
C GLU A 333 -65.51 89.80 -101.44
N LYS A 334 -65.97 90.24 -100.26
CA LYS A 334 -65.07 90.66 -99.17
C LYS A 334 -64.27 89.50 -98.57
N LEU A 335 -64.80 88.28 -98.60
CA LEU A 335 -64.11 87.07 -98.16
C LEU A 335 -63.03 86.66 -99.17
N ASP A 336 -63.31 86.75 -100.48
CA ASP A 336 -62.32 86.48 -101.53
C ASP A 336 -61.17 87.52 -101.50
N GLU A 337 -61.48 88.82 -101.35
CA GLU A 337 -60.44 89.86 -101.17
C GLU A 337 -59.58 89.65 -99.91
N CYS A 338 -60.16 89.09 -98.84
CA CYS A 338 -59.41 88.77 -97.62
C CYS A 338 -58.53 87.53 -97.80
N LEU A 339 -58.98 86.52 -98.55
CA LEU A 339 -58.25 85.27 -98.78
C LEU A 339 -57.09 85.42 -99.77
N GLU A 340 -57.14 86.38 -100.69
CA GLU A 340 -56.03 86.68 -101.62
C GLU A 340 -54.90 87.52 -100.99
N ALA A 341 -55.10 88.12 -99.81
CA ALA A 341 -54.10 88.92 -99.13
C ALA A 341 -53.08 88.06 -98.34
N ALA A 342 -51.79 88.41 -98.36
CA ALA A 342 -50.75 87.66 -97.64
C ALA A 342 -50.95 87.62 -96.10
N ASP A 343 -51.74 88.55 -95.57
CA ASP A 343 -52.15 88.74 -94.17
C ASP A 343 -53.59 88.26 -93.89
N TYR A 344 -54.12 87.31 -94.68
CA TYR A 344 -55.51 86.85 -94.62
C TYR A 344 -56.01 86.45 -93.22
N VAL A 345 -55.15 85.86 -92.37
CA VAL A 345 -55.51 85.40 -91.03
C VAL A 345 -55.84 86.57 -90.09
N ASP A 346 -55.11 87.69 -90.18
CA ASP A 346 -55.38 88.87 -89.35
C ASP A 346 -56.58 89.66 -89.86
N ARG A 347 -56.83 89.67 -91.17
CA ARG A 347 -58.02 90.29 -91.77
C ARG A 347 -59.31 89.52 -91.45
N LEU A 348 -59.27 88.19 -91.44
CA LEU A 348 -60.39 87.34 -91.01
C LEU A 348 -60.75 87.50 -89.53
N ARG A 349 -59.87 88.06 -88.70
CA ARG A 349 -60.16 88.36 -87.28
C ARG A 349 -60.87 89.70 -87.06
N MET A 350 -60.90 90.59 -88.05
CA MET A 350 -61.54 91.91 -87.96
C MET A 350 -62.93 91.98 -88.61
N LEU A 351 -63.26 91.04 -89.51
CA LEU A 351 -64.64 90.78 -89.97
C LEU A 351 -65.40 90.00 -88.89
#